data_AF-A0A2E3Z937-F1
#
_entry.id   AF-A0A2E3Z937-F1
#
_cell.length_a   1.000
_cell.length_b   1.000
_cell.length_c   1.000
_cell.angle_alpha   90.00
_cell.angle_beta   90.00
_cell.angle_gamma   90.00
#
_symmetry.space_group_name_H-M   'P 1'
#
loop_
_entity.id
_entity.type
_entity.pdbx_description
1 polymer ?
#
loop_
_entity_poly.entity_id
_entity_poly.type
_entity_poly.pdbx_seq_one_letter_code
_entity_poly.pdbx_strand_id
1 'polypeptide(L)'
;MLTQSTEKYQEVLQVAENLYRQGPDWVTFFREVLGIDGAIRRSFPGFEELTVFEQSQEFESIQKMLVKLREKRTSSDPEAEPTRVITVRLPKSMHEYLRTEAHDLRTSMNKLCISKLLQVIGEDKIPNERTASSGNASPAPAAQPAAVASTAPTATFTQSSLGQSLPSQQQAPSPFKPSQPRF
;
A
#
# COMPACT_ATOMS: atom_id res chain seq x y z
N MET A 1 -27.57 -13.02 24.69
CA MET A 1 -26.78 -12.28 23.68
C MET A 1 -25.33 -12.74 23.63
N LEU A 2 -24.63 -13.00 24.75
CA LEU A 2 -23.20 -13.41 24.73
C LEU A 2 -22.90 -14.76 24.05
N THR A 3 -23.82 -15.72 24.08
CA THR A 3 -23.57 -17.08 23.55
C THR A 3 -23.45 -17.10 22.03
N GLN A 4 -24.28 -16.33 21.33
CA GLN A 4 -24.24 -16.23 19.85
C GLN A 4 -22.94 -15.65 19.32
N SER A 5 -22.32 -14.70 20.05
CA SER A 5 -21.04 -14.11 19.64
C SER A 5 -19.93 -15.16 19.70
N THR A 6 -19.86 -15.95 20.78
CA THR A 6 -18.86 -17.02 20.92
C THR A 6 -19.02 -18.10 19.85
N GLU A 7 -20.26 -18.49 19.52
CA GLU A 7 -20.53 -19.48 18.46
C GLU A 7 -20.07 -18.98 17.09
N LYS A 8 -20.34 -17.71 16.75
CA LYS A 8 -19.83 -17.08 15.52
C LYS A 8 -18.30 -17.03 15.47
N TYR A 9 -17.65 -16.75 16.60
CA TYR A 9 -16.18 -16.64 16.65
C TYR A 9 -15.54 -18.00 16.35
N GLN A 10 -16.11 -19.07 16.93
CA GLN A 10 -15.69 -20.44 16.67
C GLN A 10 -15.98 -20.88 15.25
N GLU A 11 -17.12 -20.51 14.67
CA GLU A 11 -17.44 -20.83 13.27
C GLU A 11 -16.40 -20.23 12.32
N VAL A 12 -16.05 -18.96 12.50
CA VAL A 12 -15.02 -18.28 11.71
C VAL A 12 -13.66 -18.96 11.89
N LEU A 13 -13.29 -19.33 13.11
CA LEU A 13 -12.07 -20.08 13.37
C LEU A 13 -12.06 -21.44 12.67
N GLN A 14 -13.16 -22.19 12.73
CA GLN A 14 -13.28 -23.50 12.06
C GLN A 14 -13.14 -23.39 10.55
N VAL A 15 -13.77 -22.38 9.93
CA VAL A 15 -13.60 -22.10 8.50
C VAL A 15 -12.13 -21.83 8.17
N ALA A 16 -11.47 -20.98 8.97
CA ALA A 16 -10.06 -20.68 8.80
C ALA A 16 -9.17 -21.92 8.99
N GLU A 17 -9.39 -22.73 10.02
CA GLU A 17 -8.64 -23.98 10.25
C GLU A 17 -8.82 -24.99 9.12
N ASN A 18 -10.06 -25.17 8.64
CA ASN A 18 -10.35 -26.06 7.52
C ASN A 18 -9.63 -25.61 6.25
N LEU A 19 -9.59 -24.30 5.98
CA LEU A 19 -8.83 -23.76 4.87
C LEU A 19 -7.32 -23.95 5.09
N TYR A 20 -6.79 -23.65 6.28
CA TYR A 20 -5.37 -23.81 6.60
C TYR A 20 -4.88 -25.27 6.41
N ARG A 21 -5.71 -26.26 6.76
CA ARG A 21 -5.40 -27.70 6.58
C ARG A 21 -5.23 -28.10 5.11
N GLN A 22 -5.88 -27.41 4.19
CA GLN A 22 -5.72 -27.64 2.74
C GLN A 22 -4.35 -27.15 2.24
N GLY A 23 -3.58 -26.46 3.07
CA GLY A 23 -2.26 -25.94 2.75
C GLY A 23 -2.24 -24.85 1.68
N PRO A 24 -3.18 -23.88 1.68
CA PRO A 24 -3.22 -22.80 0.71
C PRO A 24 -1.97 -21.93 0.85
N ASP A 25 -1.70 -21.14 -0.18
CA ASP A 25 -0.74 -20.05 -0.05
C ASP A 25 -1.27 -18.97 0.91
N TRP A 26 -0.36 -18.18 1.49
CA TRP A 26 -0.72 -17.17 2.49
C TRP A 26 -1.62 -16.06 1.92
N VAL A 27 -1.55 -15.80 0.61
CA VAL A 27 -2.33 -14.75 -0.06
C VAL A 27 -3.76 -15.21 -0.24
N THR A 28 -3.95 -16.44 -0.74
CA THR A 28 -5.27 -17.08 -0.82
C THR A 28 -5.90 -17.20 0.55
N PHE A 29 -5.15 -17.64 1.56
CA PHE A 29 -5.66 -17.67 2.93
C PHE A 29 -6.07 -16.27 3.42
N PHE A 30 -5.23 -15.26 3.18
CA PHE A 30 -5.55 -13.88 3.55
C PHE A 30 -6.83 -13.40 2.86
N ARG A 31 -6.96 -13.59 1.54
CA ARG A 31 -8.13 -13.15 0.76
C ARG A 31 -9.42 -13.81 1.22
N GLU A 32 -9.41 -15.13 1.40
CA GLU A 32 -10.62 -15.90 1.73
C GLU A 32 -11.07 -15.71 3.19
N VAL A 33 -10.15 -15.41 4.11
CA VAL A 33 -10.45 -15.28 5.54
C VAL A 33 -10.53 -13.81 5.99
N LEU A 34 -9.47 -13.05 5.74
CA LEU A 34 -9.26 -11.67 6.23
C LEU A 34 -9.55 -10.59 5.18
N GLY A 35 -9.71 -10.98 3.91
CA GLY A 35 -9.93 -10.07 2.79
C GLY A 35 -11.25 -9.31 2.89
N ILE A 36 -11.47 -8.38 1.95
CA ILE A 36 -12.66 -7.52 1.90
C ILE A 36 -13.95 -8.36 1.86
N ASP A 37 -13.93 -9.44 1.09
CA ASP A 37 -15.02 -10.42 0.98
C ASP A 37 -14.76 -11.68 1.82
N GLY A 38 -13.81 -11.64 2.74
CA GLY A 38 -13.37 -12.80 3.52
C GLY A 38 -14.39 -13.25 4.57
N ALA A 39 -14.21 -14.47 5.07
CA ALA A 39 -15.09 -15.08 6.06
C ALA A 39 -15.35 -14.17 7.28
N ILE A 40 -14.32 -13.47 7.76
CA ILE A 40 -14.44 -12.55 8.90
C ILE A 40 -15.40 -11.40 8.59
N ARG A 41 -15.23 -10.71 7.46
CA ARG A 41 -16.08 -9.57 7.08
C ARG A 41 -17.51 -9.96 6.74
N ARG A 42 -17.72 -11.18 6.23
CA ARG A 42 -19.07 -11.71 6.00
C ARG A 42 -19.79 -12.02 7.32
N SER A 43 -19.06 -12.54 8.32
CA SER A 43 -19.64 -12.88 9.63
C SER A 43 -19.85 -11.66 10.54
N PHE A 44 -19.02 -10.63 10.40
CA PHE A 44 -19.08 -9.38 11.18
C PHE A 44 -19.19 -8.16 10.24
N PRO A 45 -20.40 -7.87 9.72
CA PRO A 45 -20.62 -6.71 8.85
C PRO A 45 -20.54 -5.38 9.63
N GLY A 46 -20.79 -5.41 10.94
CA GLY A 46 -20.68 -4.27 11.82
C GLY A 46 -19.25 -4.04 12.29
N PHE A 47 -18.78 -2.80 12.20
CA PHE A 47 -17.43 -2.41 12.61
C PHE A 47 -17.17 -2.71 14.10
N GLU A 48 -18.09 -2.32 15.00
CA GLU A 48 -17.97 -2.58 16.45
C GLU A 48 -17.82 -4.07 16.78
N GLU A 49 -18.62 -4.93 16.14
CA GLU A 49 -18.55 -6.39 16.36
C GLU A 49 -17.22 -6.97 15.87
N LEU A 50 -16.72 -6.47 14.73
CA LEU A 50 -15.43 -6.85 14.19
C LEU A 50 -14.29 -6.46 15.15
N THR A 51 -14.30 -5.24 15.68
CA THR A 51 -13.27 -4.76 16.63
C THR A 51 -13.24 -5.56 17.92
N VAL A 52 -14.39 -6.05 18.39
CA VAL A 52 -14.45 -6.96 19.55
C VAL A 52 -13.89 -8.34 19.18
N PHE A 53 -14.18 -8.86 17.98
CA PHE A 53 -13.63 -10.12 17.50
C PHE A 53 -12.10 -10.06 17.29
N GLU A 54 -11.57 -8.94 16.78
CA GLU A 54 -10.13 -8.76 16.57
C GLU A 54 -9.31 -8.79 17.88
N GLN A 55 -9.96 -8.59 19.02
CA GLN A 55 -9.37 -8.72 20.36
C GLN A 55 -9.48 -10.14 20.94
N SER A 56 -10.14 -11.06 20.24
CA SER A 56 -10.39 -12.41 20.73
C SER A 56 -9.23 -13.38 20.47
N GLN A 57 -9.22 -14.50 21.21
CA GLN A 57 -8.19 -15.54 21.07
C GLN A 57 -8.32 -16.31 19.74
N GLU A 58 -9.53 -16.39 19.20
CA GLU A 58 -9.81 -17.00 17.90
C GLU A 58 -9.11 -16.20 16.79
N PHE A 59 -9.20 -14.88 16.83
CA PHE A 59 -8.51 -14.02 15.87
C PHE A 59 -6.99 -14.12 15.99
N GLU A 60 -6.46 -14.16 17.22
CA GLU A 60 -5.02 -14.38 17.46
C GLU A 60 -4.55 -15.73 16.85
N SER A 61 -5.38 -16.76 16.94
CA SER A 61 -5.10 -18.07 16.35
C SER A 61 -5.07 -18.02 14.82
N ILE A 62 -5.99 -17.28 14.20
CA ILE A 62 -6.00 -17.02 12.75
C ILE A 62 -4.74 -16.27 12.31
N GLN A 63 -4.31 -15.26 13.07
CA GLN A 63 -3.07 -14.53 12.78
C GLN A 63 -1.84 -15.45 12.88
N LYS A 64 -1.77 -16.34 13.89
CA LYS A 64 -0.70 -17.34 14.01
C LYS A 64 -0.65 -18.28 12.80
N MET A 65 -1.80 -18.71 12.28
CA MET A 65 -1.88 -19.51 11.05
C MET A 65 -1.31 -18.74 9.84
N LEU A 66 -1.68 -17.47 9.68
CA LEU A 66 -1.18 -16.61 8.61
C LEU A 66 0.35 -16.44 8.67
N VAL A 67 0.90 -16.22 9.86
CA VAL A 67 2.36 -16.12 10.05
C VAL A 67 3.07 -17.40 9.61
N LYS A 68 2.56 -18.58 10.01
CA LYS A 68 3.12 -19.88 9.59
C LYS A 68 3.06 -20.09 8.08
N LEU A 69 1.96 -19.72 7.42
CA LEU A 69 1.87 -19.80 5.94
C LEU A 69 2.89 -18.89 5.26
N ARG A 70 3.18 -17.73 5.87
CA ARG A 70 4.19 -16.79 5.37
C ARG A 70 5.61 -17.34 5.46
N GLU A 71 5.95 -18.05 6.54
CA GLU A 71 7.26 -18.69 6.70
C GLU A 71 7.48 -19.78 5.64
N LYS A 72 6.42 -20.51 5.28
CA LYS A 72 6.47 -21.64 4.36
C LYS A 72 6.80 -21.25 2.90
N ARG A 73 6.54 -20.00 2.48
CA ARG A 73 6.81 -19.54 1.10
C ARG A 73 8.22 -18.97 0.96
N THR A 74 9.12 -19.75 0.35
CA THR A 74 10.47 -19.31 -0.06
C THR A 74 10.63 -19.17 -1.58
N SER A 75 9.70 -19.66 -2.40
CA SER A 75 9.85 -19.66 -3.87
C SER A 75 8.75 -18.87 -4.59
N SER A 76 9.19 -18.03 -5.52
CA SER A 76 8.37 -17.24 -6.45
C SER A 76 7.54 -18.17 -7.33
N ASP A 77 6.22 -18.15 -7.13
CA ASP A 77 5.26 -18.88 -7.95
C ASP A 77 4.78 -17.94 -9.07
N PRO A 78 4.89 -18.30 -10.37
CA PRO A 78 4.43 -17.46 -11.47
C PRO A 78 2.91 -17.25 -11.54
N GLU A 79 2.10 -18.02 -10.81
CA GLU A 79 0.65 -17.78 -10.58
C GLU A 79 0.37 -16.80 -9.42
N ALA A 80 1.39 -16.11 -8.91
CA ALA A 80 1.23 -15.18 -7.78
C ALA A 80 0.24 -14.05 -8.10
N GLU A 81 -0.63 -13.76 -7.13
CA GLU A 81 -1.52 -12.60 -7.14
C GLU A 81 -0.76 -11.32 -7.56
N PRO A 82 -1.31 -10.51 -8.49
CA PRO A 82 -0.66 -9.29 -8.94
C PRO A 82 -0.29 -8.37 -7.77
N THR A 83 1.01 -8.13 -7.59
CA THR A 83 1.51 -7.27 -6.51
C THR A 83 1.27 -5.80 -6.85
N ARG A 84 0.60 -5.06 -5.96
CA ARG A 84 0.48 -3.60 -6.04
C ARG A 84 1.45 -2.93 -5.08
N VAL A 85 1.98 -1.77 -5.47
CA VAL A 85 2.93 -0.99 -4.69
C VAL A 85 2.21 0.14 -3.96
N ILE A 86 2.49 0.28 -2.66
CA ILE A 86 2.11 1.45 -1.86
C ILE A 86 3.38 2.28 -1.58
N THR A 87 3.27 3.61 -1.64
CA THR A 87 4.36 4.52 -1.25
C THR A 87 3.97 5.23 0.04
N VAL A 88 4.73 5.01 1.11
CA VAL A 88 4.49 5.62 2.42
C VAL A 88 5.56 6.69 2.68
N ARG A 89 5.13 7.91 3.08
CA ARG A 89 6.05 8.97 3.51
C ARG A 89 6.35 8.80 5.00
N LEU A 90 7.61 8.50 5.33
CA LEU A 90 8.06 8.31 6.71
C LEU A 90 9.14 9.34 7.08
N PRO A 91 9.15 9.87 8.33
CA PRO A 91 10.28 10.61 8.85
C PRO A 91 11.57 9.78 8.77
N LYS A 92 12.71 10.44 8.52
CA LYS A 92 14.02 9.77 8.38
C LYS A 92 14.35 8.90 9.60
N SER A 93 14.11 9.41 10.81
CA SER A 93 14.35 8.67 12.06
C SER A 93 13.54 7.37 12.14
N MET A 94 12.27 7.40 11.76
CA MET A 94 11.40 6.21 11.75
C MET A 94 11.85 5.20 10.70
N HIS A 95 12.26 5.67 9.52
CA HIS A 95 12.79 4.79 8.48
C HIS A 95 14.09 4.10 8.92
N GLU A 96 15.03 4.84 9.55
CA GLU A 96 16.26 4.25 10.10
C GLU A 96 15.96 3.25 11.22
N TYR A 97 14.98 3.53 12.09
CA TYR A 97 14.54 2.58 13.10
C TYR A 97 14.05 1.27 12.49
N LEU A 98 13.17 1.32 11.49
CA LEU A 98 12.68 0.13 10.79
C LEU A 98 13.81 -0.66 10.11
N ARG A 99 14.83 0.04 9.57
CA ARG A 99 16.01 -0.60 8.99
C ARG A 99 16.79 -1.38 10.05
N THR A 100 17.08 -0.76 11.20
CA THR A 100 17.80 -1.42 12.30
C THR A 100 17.01 -2.59 12.87
N GLU A 101 15.71 -2.40 13.12
CA GLU A 101 14.85 -3.48 13.62
C GLU A 101 14.82 -4.68 12.65
N ALA A 102 14.73 -4.43 11.34
CA ALA A 102 14.77 -5.48 10.34
C ALA A 102 16.13 -6.22 10.34
N HIS A 103 17.22 -5.48 10.51
CA HIS A 103 18.57 -6.05 10.62
C HIS A 103 18.70 -6.94 11.86
N ASP A 104 18.23 -6.48 13.01
CA ASP A 104 18.29 -7.23 14.28
C ASP A 104 17.47 -8.52 14.21
N LEU A 105 16.31 -8.47 13.54
CA LEU A 105 15.43 -9.62 13.27
C LEU A 105 15.88 -10.46 12.06
N ARG A 106 17.02 -10.15 11.43
CA ARG A 106 17.56 -10.84 10.24
C ARG A 106 16.54 -11.00 9.11
N THR A 107 15.75 -9.97 8.87
CA THR A 107 14.74 -9.93 7.82
C THR A 107 14.91 -8.70 6.93
N SER A 108 14.30 -8.71 5.74
CA SER A 108 14.28 -7.50 4.91
C SER A 108 13.31 -6.48 5.49
N MET A 109 13.59 -5.20 5.31
CA MET A 109 12.68 -4.11 5.70
C MET A 109 11.26 -4.30 5.12
N ASN A 110 11.14 -4.76 3.87
CA ASN A 110 9.84 -5.03 3.25
C ASN A 110 9.08 -6.16 3.97
N LYS A 111 9.74 -7.28 4.28
CA LYS A 111 9.14 -8.38 5.06
C LYS A 111 8.65 -7.90 6.43
N LEU A 112 9.46 -7.11 7.15
CA LEU A 112 9.07 -6.51 8.43
C LEU A 112 7.86 -5.58 8.27
N CYS A 113 7.89 -4.68 7.29
CA CYS A 113 6.79 -3.73 7.04
C CYS A 113 5.48 -4.46 6.73
N ILE A 114 5.50 -5.47 5.86
CA ILE A 114 4.27 -6.21 5.56
C ILE A 114 3.78 -6.96 6.81
N SER A 115 4.65 -7.56 7.61
CA SER A 115 4.23 -8.20 8.86
C SER A 115 3.57 -7.20 9.84
N LYS A 116 4.08 -5.97 9.93
CA LYS A 116 3.45 -4.91 10.73
C LYS A 116 2.11 -4.45 10.14
N LEU A 117 1.96 -4.38 8.82
CA LEU A 117 0.70 -4.02 8.15
C LEU A 117 -0.40 -5.07 8.27
N LEU A 118 -0.05 -6.34 8.50
CA LEU A 118 -1.01 -7.42 8.72
C LEU A 118 -1.57 -7.44 10.15
N GLN A 119 -0.96 -6.71 11.07
CA GLN A 119 -1.46 -6.58 12.43
C GLN A 119 -2.64 -5.59 12.44
N VAL A 120 -3.69 -5.93 13.18
CA VAL A 120 -4.82 -5.03 13.41
C VAL A 120 -4.33 -3.86 14.26
N ILE A 121 -4.65 -2.66 13.80
CA ILE A 121 -4.41 -1.42 14.54
C ILE A 121 -5.76 -0.98 15.12
N GLY A 122 -5.85 -0.86 16.44
CA GLY A 122 -7.04 -0.29 17.09
C GLY A 122 -7.29 1.14 16.62
N GLU A 123 -8.56 1.53 16.47
CA GLU A 123 -8.95 2.84 15.93
C GLU A 123 -8.36 4.02 16.67
N ASP A 124 -8.15 3.87 17.99
CA ASP A 124 -7.55 4.89 18.86
C ASP A 124 -6.13 5.28 18.43
N LYS A 125 -5.47 4.39 17.67
CA LYS A 125 -4.09 4.55 17.21
C LYS A 125 -3.98 5.10 15.79
N ILE A 126 -5.11 5.32 15.10
CA ILE A 126 -5.15 5.97 13.80
C ILE A 126 -5.37 7.47 14.04
N PRO A 127 -4.38 8.34 13.75
CA PRO A 127 -4.58 9.78 13.86
C PRO A 127 -5.72 10.22 12.94
N ASN A 128 -6.82 10.67 13.53
CA ASN A 128 -7.96 11.15 12.77
C ASN A 128 -7.60 12.54 12.21
N GLU A 129 -7.40 12.66 10.90
CA GLU A 129 -7.17 13.95 10.24
C GLU A 129 -8.45 14.79 10.27
N ARG A 130 -8.76 15.41 11.41
CA ARG A 130 -9.70 16.53 11.43
C ARG A 130 -9.01 17.73 10.81
N THR A 131 -9.13 17.81 9.48
CA THR A 131 -9.30 19.04 8.69
C THR A 131 -8.38 20.21 9.10
N ALA A 132 -7.15 20.24 8.56
CA ALA A 132 -6.48 21.52 8.33
C ALA A 132 -7.24 22.27 7.23
N SER A 133 -8.43 22.79 7.57
CA SER A 133 -9.25 23.62 6.69
C SER A 133 -8.71 25.04 6.71
N SER A 134 -8.38 25.51 5.51
CA SER A 134 -8.49 26.89 5.04
C SER A 134 -8.30 28.02 6.06
N GLY A 135 -7.11 28.59 6.06
CA GLY A 135 -6.80 29.81 6.80
C GLY A 135 -5.75 30.69 6.10
N ASN A 136 -5.80 30.83 4.78
CA ASN A 136 -5.22 32.01 4.12
C ASN A 136 -5.77 32.23 2.70
N ALA A 137 -7.03 32.65 2.62
CA ALA A 137 -7.54 33.40 1.48
C ALA A 137 -8.11 34.71 2.03
N SER A 138 -7.26 35.74 2.09
CA SER A 138 -7.75 37.11 2.23
C SER A 138 -8.46 37.49 0.92
N PRO A 139 -9.72 37.93 0.95
CA PRO A 139 -10.38 38.45 -0.24
C PRO A 139 -9.89 39.88 -0.49
N ALA A 140 -9.22 40.10 -1.63
CA ALA A 140 -9.01 41.44 -2.16
C ALA A 140 -10.35 42.03 -2.62
N PRO A 141 -10.72 43.27 -2.25
CA PRO A 141 -11.98 43.86 -2.68
C PRO A 141 -11.91 44.31 -4.14
N ALA A 142 -13.03 44.08 -4.83
CA ALA A 142 -13.27 44.36 -6.23
C ALA A 142 -13.14 45.85 -6.58
N ALA A 143 -12.46 46.14 -7.70
CA ALA A 143 -12.58 47.39 -8.43
C ALA A 143 -12.96 47.09 -9.88
N GLN A 144 -14.16 47.52 -10.26
CA GLN A 144 -14.63 47.83 -11.61
C GLN A 144 -15.22 49.25 -11.52
N PRO A 145 -15.31 50.09 -12.60
CA PRO A 145 -15.73 49.65 -13.93
C PRO A 145 -15.22 50.44 -15.17
N ALA A 146 -15.64 49.93 -16.33
CA ALA A 146 -16.18 50.65 -17.51
C ALA A 146 -15.32 50.85 -18.78
N ALA A 147 -15.79 50.20 -19.86
CA ALA A 147 -15.94 50.61 -21.28
C ALA A 147 -14.67 51.05 -22.06
N VAL A 148 -14.41 50.63 -23.31
CA VAL A 148 -15.24 50.72 -24.53
C VAL A 148 -14.66 49.87 -25.69
N ALA A 149 -15.57 49.23 -26.43
CA ALA A 149 -15.67 49.13 -27.91
C ALA A 149 -14.51 48.64 -28.83
N SER A 150 -14.91 47.72 -29.71
CA SER A 150 -14.66 47.68 -31.18
C SER A 150 -13.62 46.72 -31.80
N THR A 151 -14.20 45.76 -32.54
CA THR A 151 -13.87 45.30 -33.92
C THR A 151 -12.48 44.73 -34.28
N ALA A 152 -12.47 43.45 -34.67
CA ALA A 152 -11.52 42.81 -35.60
C ALA A 152 -11.64 43.44 -37.03
N PRO A 153 -10.72 43.25 -38.02
CA PRO A 153 -10.06 41.98 -38.36
C PRO A 153 -8.65 42.05 -39.05
N THR A 154 -8.17 40.86 -39.44
CA THR A 154 -7.32 40.54 -40.61
C THR A 154 -5.78 40.52 -40.51
N ALA A 155 -5.28 39.28 -40.55
CA ALA A 155 -4.08 38.70 -41.17
C ALA A 155 -2.97 39.60 -41.74
N THR A 156 -1.70 39.25 -41.45
CA THR A 156 -0.69 39.04 -42.50
C THR A 156 0.40 38.06 -42.02
N PHE A 157 0.69 37.07 -42.88
CA PHE A 157 1.92 36.30 -42.96
C PHE A 157 3.18 37.17 -42.80
N THR A 158 4.29 36.64 -42.26
CA THR A 158 5.61 36.56 -42.94
C THR A 158 6.54 35.61 -42.16
N GLN A 159 7.43 35.00 -42.93
CA GLN A 159 8.19 33.77 -42.79
C GLN A 159 9.61 34.01 -42.25
N SER A 160 10.29 32.89 -41.93
CA SER A 160 11.77 32.70 -41.96
C SER A 160 12.54 33.08 -40.69
N SER A 161 13.65 32.47 -40.28
CA SER A 161 14.33 31.16 -40.39
C SER A 161 15.78 31.40 -39.91
N LEU A 162 16.49 30.34 -39.49
CA LEU A 162 17.89 30.29 -39.02
C LEU A 162 18.10 30.91 -37.63
N GLY A 163 18.72 30.26 -36.64
CA GLY A 163 19.48 29.02 -36.60
C GLY A 163 20.56 29.20 -35.53
N GLN A 164 20.68 28.28 -34.57
CA GLN A 164 21.99 27.97 -33.96
C GLN A 164 21.96 26.68 -33.16
N SER A 165 22.95 25.86 -33.50
CA SER A 165 23.27 24.50 -33.09
C SER A 165 23.91 24.42 -31.70
N LEU A 166 23.52 23.43 -30.89
CA LEU A 166 24.26 22.96 -29.72
C LEU A 166 25.35 21.95 -30.13
N PRO A 167 26.58 22.04 -29.60
CA PRO A 167 27.60 21.03 -29.83
C PRO A 167 27.46 19.81 -28.90
N SER A 168 27.76 18.66 -29.48
CA SER A 168 27.82 17.33 -28.87
C SER A 168 29.14 17.09 -28.11
N GLN A 169 29.07 16.48 -26.94
CA GLN A 169 30.15 15.78 -26.23
C GLN A 169 29.50 14.73 -25.32
N GLN A 170 30.00 13.51 -25.11
CA GLN A 170 31.08 12.75 -25.70
C GLN A 170 30.84 11.30 -25.25
N GLN A 171 30.91 10.37 -26.20
CA GLN A 171 30.61 8.95 -26.06
C GLN A 171 31.86 8.23 -25.51
N ALA A 172 31.73 7.50 -24.41
CA ALA A 172 32.76 6.62 -23.89
C ALA A 172 32.41 5.16 -24.21
N PRO A 173 33.27 4.37 -24.89
CA PRO A 173 33.06 2.93 -25.04
C PRO A 173 33.67 2.16 -23.87
N SER A 174 32.87 1.27 -23.26
CA SER A 174 33.35 0.30 -22.26
C SER A 174 33.65 -1.04 -22.92
N PRO A 175 34.91 -1.54 -22.91
CA PRO A 175 35.22 -2.92 -23.26
C PRO A 175 35.32 -3.81 -22.00
N PHE A 176 35.25 -5.12 -22.23
CA PHE A 176 35.50 -6.25 -21.30
C PHE A 176 34.28 -6.94 -20.66
N LYS A 177 33.76 -7.93 -21.41
CA LYS A 177 33.19 -9.17 -20.87
C LYS A 177 34.32 -10.18 -20.61
N PRO A 178 34.37 -10.86 -19.47
CA PRO A 178 35.11 -12.12 -19.34
C PRO A 178 34.23 -13.32 -19.70
N SER A 179 34.79 -14.18 -20.54
CA SER A 179 34.29 -15.45 -21.06
C SER A 179 34.25 -16.57 -20.00
N GLN A 180 33.20 -17.39 -20.03
CA GLN A 180 33.19 -18.72 -19.41
C GLN A 180 34.15 -19.67 -20.13
N PRO A 181 34.80 -20.61 -19.42
CA PRO A 181 35.23 -21.87 -19.99
C PRO A 181 34.19 -22.97 -19.72
N ARG A 182 33.95 -23.75 -20.76
CA ARG A 182 33.12 -24.95 -20.82
C ARG A 182 34.07 -26.14 -20.67
N PHE A 183 33.89 -26.95 -19.61
CA PHE A 183 34.25 -28.36 -19.56
C PHE A 183 33.26 -29.06 -18.62
#